data_AF-A0A0W0GCN4-F1
#
_entry.id   AF-A0A0W0GCN4-F1
#
_cell.length_a   1.000
_cell.length_b   1.000
_cell.length_c   1.000
_cell.angle_alpha   90.00
_cell.angle_beta   90.00
_cell.angle_gamma   90.00
#
_symmetry.space_group_name_H-M   'P 1'
#
loop_
_entity.id
_entity.type
_entity.pdbx_description
1 polymer ?
#
loop_
_entity_poly.entity_id
_entity_poly.type
_entity_poly.pdbx_seq_one_letter_code
_entity_poly.pdbx_strand_id
1 'polypeptide(L)'
;MKIMMRLKGKPEKINNWMNTAILYNETWEQAQQYGKRWDKDNRRTQQTFQKKEGTSIKKISEAGRKEYMAKGLYFQCGRSRHRVKDCPDGAKKKEQKKEEPRKMTKEKQYVKIHALVNDQSKEEKDLLHLMEQKGF
;
A
#
# COMPACT_ATOMS: atom_id res chain seq x y z
N MET A 1 -17.88 -16.86 5.52
CA MET A 1 -17.47 -17.53 4.27
C MET A 1 -16.00 -17.89 4.42
N LYS A 2 -15.66 -19.18 4.44
CA LYS A 2 -14.32 -19.67 4.83
C LYS A 2 -13.66 -20.30 3.62
N ILE A 3 -12.94 -19.50 2.83
CA ILE A 3 -12.12 -20.02 1.74
C ILE A 3 -10.68 -19.77 2.11
N MET A 4 -10.09 -20.75 2.79
CA MET A 4 -8.64 -20.92 2.80
C MET A 4 -8.42 -22.39 2.48
N MET A 5 -8.21 -22.69 1.19
CA MET A 5 -7.61 -23.95 0.77
C MET A 5 -6.15 -23.95 1.22
N ARG A 6 -5.93 -24.12 2.51
CA ARG A 6 -4.65 -24.60 3.01
C ARG A 6 -4.70 -26.10 2.78
N LEU A 7 -4.14 -26.56 1.66
CA LEU A 7 -3.89 -27.98 1.45
C LEU A 7 -2.98 -28.45 2.60
N LYS A 8 -3.34 -29.56 3.25
CA LYS A 8 -2.55 -30.13 4.35
C LYS A 8 -1.18 -30.66 3.89
N GLY A 9 -0.87 -30.64 2.59
CA GLY A 9 0.40 -31.06 2.02
C GLY A 9 0.49 -30.84 0.52
N LYS A 10 1.67 -31.08 -0.05
CA LYS A 10 1.93 -31.03 -1.51
C LYS A 10 1.21 -32.22 -2.17
N PRO A 11 0.39 -32.02 -3.22
CA PRO A 11 -0.20 -33.14 -3.93
C PRO A 11 0.89 -34.04 -4.52
N GLU A 12 0.77 -35.35 -4.35
CA GLU A 12 1.80 -36.31 -4.81
C GLU A 12 1.50 -36.88 -6.19
N LYS A 13 0.22 -36.88 -6.60
CA LYS A 13 -0.25 -37.46 -7.87
C LYS A 13 -0.74 -36.37 -8.81
N ILE A 14 -0.47 -36.52 -10.11
CA ILE A 14 -0.84 -35.53 -11.13
C ILE A 14 -2.35 -35.26 -11.18
N ASN A 15 -3.19 -36.28 -10.98
CA ASN A 15 -4.64 -36.11 -10.91
C ASN A 15 -5.05 -35.21 -9.73
N ASN A 16 -4.35 -35.29 -8.60
CA ASN A 16 -4.61 -34.43 -7.45
C ASN A 16 -4.21 -32.98 -7.74
N TRP A 17 -3.10 -32.76 -8.46
CA TRP A 17 -2.72 -31.43 -8.93
C TRP A 17 -3.76 -30.84 -9.88
N MET A 18 -4.25 -31.63 -10.82
CA MET A 18 -5.23 -31.18 -11.82
C MET A 18 -6.55 -30.80 -11.18
N ASN A 19 -7.07 -31.63 -10.27
CA ASN A 19 -8.27 -31.33 -9.49
C ASN A 19 -8.08 -30.09 -8.60
N THR A 20 -6.89 -29.90 -8.04
CA THR A 20 -6.57 -28.72 -7.23
C THR A 20 -6.56 -27.45 -8.08
N ALA A 21 -5.98 -27.51 -9.28
CA ALA A 21 -5.94 -26.38 -10.20
C ALA A 21 -7.34 -25.98 -10.67
N ILE A 22 -8.21 -26.95 -10.93
CA ILE A 22 -9.63 -26.71 -11.27
C ILE A 22 -10.32 -25.98 -10.12
N LEU A 23 -10.22 -26.50 -8.89
CA LEU A 23 -10.87 -25.88 -7.73
C LEU A 23 -10.33 -24.45 -7.47
N TYR A 24 -9.04 -24.24 -7.68
CA TYR A 24 -8.43 -22.91 -7.56
C TYR A 24 -8.98 -21.94 -8.61
N ASN A 25 -9.09 -22.36 -9.86
CA ASN A 25 -9.64 -21.51 -10.91
C ASN A 25 -11.11 -21.16 -10.65
N GLU A 26 -11.93 -22.14 -10.27
CA GLU A 26 -13.34 -21.93 -9.91
C GLU A 26 -13.51 -20.96 -8.73
N THR A 27 -12.70 -21.12 -7.68
CA THR A 27 -12.75 -20.22 -6.52
C THR A 27 -12.28 -18.80 -6.86
N TRP A 28 -11.28 -18.67 -7.72
CA TRP A 28 -10.84 -17.37 -8.23
C TRP A 28 -11.92 -16.70 -9.08
N GLU A 29 -12.55 -17.44 -10.00
CA GLU A 29 -13.66 -16.93 -10.81
C GLU A 29 -14.84 -16.48 -9.94
N GLN A 30 -15.17 -17.26 -8.90
CA GLN A 30 -16.19 -16.88 -7.92
C GLN A 30 -15.82 -15.60 -7.16
N ALA A 31 -14.57 -15.46 -6.73
CA ALA A 31 -14.10 -14.24 -6.07
C ALA A 31 -14.16 -13.02 -7.00
N GLN A 32 -13.81 -13.19 -8.28
CA GLN A 32 -13.94 -12.15 -9.31
C GLN A 32 -15.40 -11.77 -9.55
N GLN A 33 -16.32 -12.74 -9.64
CA GLN A 33 -17.74 -12.47 -9.78
C GLN A 33 -18.32 -11.77 -8.56
N TYR A 34 -17.93 -12.20 -7.36
CA TYR A 34 -18.30 -11.53 -6.11
C TYR A 34 -17.77 -10.10 -6.07
N GLY A 35 -16.50 -9.87 -6.44
CA GLY A 35 -15.91 -8.54 -6.57
C GLY A 35 -16.66 -7.66 -7.57
N LYS A 36 -16.98 -8.17 -8.77
CA LYS A 36 -17.77 -7.45 -9.79
C LYS A 36 -19.20 -7.15 -9.32
N ARG A 37 -19.84 -8.06 -8.58
CA ARG A 37 -21.18 -7.85 -8.01
C ARG A 37 -21.11 -6.83 -6.87
N TRP A 38 -20.13 -6.95 -6.00
CA TRP A 38 -19.88 -6.01 -4.91
C TRP A 38 -19.54 -4.61 -5.44
N ASP A 39 -18.79 -4.47 -6.53
CA ASP A 39 -18.52 -3.20 -7.22
C ASP A 39 -19.77 -2.63 -7.92
N LYS A 40 -20.72 -3.48 -8.36
CA LYS A 40 -22.00 -3.03 -8.94
C LYS A 40 -23.00 -2.60 -7.86
N ASP A 41 -23.10 -3.35 -6.76
CA ASP A 41 -24.01 -3.08 -5.65
C ASP A 41 -23.46 -1.96 -4.74
N ASN A 42 -22.13 -1.86 -4.59
CA ASN A 42 -21.41 -0.78 -3.91
C ASN A 42 -20.81 0.22 -4.90
N ARG A 43 -21.34 0.28 -6.13
CA ARG A 43 -21.21 1.44 -7.02
C ARG A 43 -21.94 2.67 -6.49
N ARG A 44 -22.20 2.73 -5.17
CA ARG A 44 -22.21 4.00 -4.45
C ARG A 44 -20.93 4.67 -4.86
N THR A 45 -21.13 5.72 -5.66
CA THR A 45 -20.20 6.79 -5.96
C THR A 45 -18.95 6.57 -5.14
N GLN A 46 -17.81 6.25 -5.80
CA GLN A 46 -16.53 6.62 -5.20
C GLN A 46 -16.81 7.97 -4.60
N GLN A 47 -16.80 8.01 -3.27
CA GLN A 47 -17.14 9.20 -2.55
C GLN A 47 -15.91 10.04 -2.85
N THR A 48 -15.91 10.67 -4.04
CA THR A 48 -15.38 11.99 -4.26
C THR A 48 -15.75 12.63 -2.95
N PHE A 49 -14.72 12.95 -2.17
CA PHE A 49 -14.88 13.63 -0.92
C PHE A 49 -15.72 14.84 -1.29
N GLN A 50 -17.04 14.71 -1.19
CA GLN A 50 -17.96 15.77 -1.42
C GLN A 50 -17.61 16.61 -0.22
N LYS A 51 -16.83 17.66 -0.50
CA LYS A 51 -16.55 18.70 0.48
C LYS A 51 -17.90 18.96 1.10
N LYS A 52 -18.04 18.58 2.37
CA LYS A 52 -19.23 18.88 3.13
C LYS A 52 -19.33 20.39 3.08
N GLU A 53 -20.22 20.91 2.24
CA GLU A 53 -20.72 22.29 2.31
C GLU A 53 -21.31 22.41 3.72
N GLY A 54 -20.51 22.91 4.65
CA GLY A 54 -20.82 22.87 6.08
C GLY A 54 -19.60 22.83 6.99
N THR A 55 -18.44 22.39 6.47
CA THR A 55 -17.15 22.71 7.12
C THR A 55 -16.38 23.64 6.20
N SER A 56 -16.81 24.90 6.18
CA SER A 56 -15.88 25.96 5.82
C SER A 56 -14.78 25.95 6.88
N ILE A 57 -13.73 25.16 6.63
CA ILE A 57 -12.43 25.49 7.18
C ILE A 57 -12.18 26.88 6.61
N LYS A 58 -12.51 27.92 7.38
CA LYS A 58 -12.26 29.31 7.02
C LYS A 58 -10.78 29.34 6.72
N LYS A 59 -10.41 29.33 5.42
CA LYS A 59 -9.03 29.48 5.02
C LYS A 59 -8.59 30.76 5.68
N ILE A 60 -7.66 30.65 6.62
CA ILE A 60 -7.16 31.82 7.34
C ILE A 60 -6.67 32.77 6.26
N SER A 61 -7.19 34.00 6.26
CA SER A 61 -6.74 35.02 5.31
C SER A 61 -5.24 35.21 5.46
N GLU A 62 -4.57 35.69 4.42
CA GLU A 62 -3.13 35.92 4.51
C GLU A 62 -2.77 36.88 5.67
N ALA A 63 -3.64 37.84 5.96
CA ALA A 63 -3.56 38.70 7.15
C ALA A 63 -3.63 37.90 8.46
N GLY A 64 -4.62 37.02 8.62
CA GLY A 64 -4.73 36.16 9.79
C GLY A 64 -3.53 35.20 9.92
N ARG A 65 -2.97 34.75 8.80
CA ARG A 65 -1.75 33.94 8.78
C ARG A 65 -0.54 34.77 9.25
N LYS A 66 -0.39 36.01 8.78
CA LYS A 66 0.69 36.92 9.21
C LYS A 66 0.59 37.28 10.69
N GLU A 67 -0.61 37.58 11.19
CA GLU A 67 -0.83 37.81 12.62
C GLU A 67 -0.50 36.58 13.47
N TYR A 68 -0.88 35.39 12.99
CA TYR A 68 -0.57 34.14 13.69
C TYR A 68 0.93 33.88 13.74
N MET A 69 1.64 34.10 12.63
CA MET A 69 3.12 34.00 12.56
C MET A 69 3.79 35.05 13.45
N ALA A 70 3.28 36.28 13.48
CA ALA A 70 3.77 37.35 14.35
C ALA A 70 3.56 37.03 15.85
N LYS A 71 2.48 36.34 16.20
CA LYS A 71 2.22 35.86 17.57
C LYS A 71 3.09 34.66 17.98
N GLY A 72 3.84 34.06 17.04
CA GLY A 72 4.81 32.99 17.31
C GLY A 72 4.19 31.68 17.78
N LEU A 73 2.92 31.44 17.47
CA LEU A 73 2.17 30.28 17.94
C LEU A 73 2.61 28.98 17.21
N TYR A 74 2.76 27.89 17.96
CA TYR A 74 3.22 26.62 17.42
C TYR A 74 2.09 25.77 16.83
N PHE A 75 2.09 25.61 15.50
CA PHE A 75 1.06 24.87 14.77
C PHE A 75 0.96 23.37 15.12
N GLN A 76 2.04 22.74 15.55
CA GLN A 76 2.16 21.28 15.57
C GLN A 76 1.63 20.62 16.86
N CYS A 77 1.35 21.39 17.91
CA CYS A 77 0.79 20.87 19.16
C CYS A 77 -0.74 21.03 19.26
N GLY A 78 -1.37 21.79 18.37
CA GLY A 78 -2.82 22.06 18.40
C GLY A 78 -3.32 22.85 19.63
N ARG A 79 -2.45 23.20 20.58
CA ARG A 79 -2.78 24.01 21.77
C ARG A 79 -2.48 25.47 21.48
N SER A 80 -3.47 26.33 21.71
CA SER A 80 -3.28 27.78 21.55
C SER A 80 -2.45 28.36 22.70
N ARG A 81 -1.70 29.43 22.39
CA ARG A 81 -1.00 30.35 23.33
C ARG A 81 0.35 29.91 23.94
N HIS A 82 1.27 29.37 23.17
CA HIS A 82 2.69 29.37 23.59
C HIS A 82 3.62 29.54 22.40
N ARG A 83 4.80 30.10 22.66
CA ARG A 83 5.88 30.19 21.66
C ARG A 83 6.48 28.81 21.46
N VAL A 84 7.06 28.54 20.28
CA VAL A 84 7.71 27.26 19.94
C VAL A 84 8.72 26.81 21.01
N LYS A 85 9.45 27.75 21.62
CA LYS A 85 10.43 27.48 22.69
C LYS A 85 9.81 27.00 24.00
N ASP A 86 8.56 27.36 24.24
CA ASP A 86 7.82 27.08 25.47
C ASP A 86 6.88 25.88 25.29
N CYS A 87 7.00 25.13 24.19
CA CYS A 87 6.16 23.98 23.93
C CYS A 87 6.59 22.77 24.78
N PRO A 88 5.76 22.29 25.72
CA PRO A 88 6.10 21.13 26.55
C PRO A 88 6.22 19.83 25.73
N ASP A 89 5.61 19.78 24.55
CA ASP A 89 5.70 18.64 23.62
C ASP A 89 6.84 18.78 22.58
N GLY A 90 7.55 19.92 22.56
CA GLY A 90 8.61 20.20 21.59
C GLY A 90 9.82 19.26 21.70
N ALA A 91 10.10 18.75 22.90
CA ALA A 91 11.18 17.81 23.15
C ALA A 91 10.88 16.39 22.64
N LYS A 92 9.59 15.98 22.58
CA LYS A 92 9.21 14.58 22.31
C LYS A 92 9.21 14.18 20.83
N LYS A 93 9.38 15.11 19.89
CA LYS A 93 9.27 14.84 18.45
C LYS A 93 10.58 14.89 17.66
N LYS A 94 11.73 15.18 18.28
CA LYS A 94 13.01 15.19 17.54
C LYS A 94 13.57 13.79 17.23
N GLU A 95 13.12 12.73 17.90
CA GLU A 95 13.67 11.38 17.73
C GLU A 95 12.95 10.49 16.72
N GLN A 96 11.77 10.87 16.21
CA GLN A 96 11.13 10.12 15.13
C GLN A 96 11.32 10.82 13.79
N LYS A 97 12.58 11.05 13.41
CA LYS A 97 12.92 10.92 12.00
C LYS A 97 12.72 9.44 11.68
N LYS A 98 11.51 9.09 11.23
CA LYS A 98 11.35 7.87 10.45
C LYS A 98 12.39 7.98 9.36
N GLU A 99 13.40 7.14 9.45
CA GLU A 99 14.37 6.95 8.39
C GLU A 99 13.53 6.64 7.15
N GLU A 100 13.38 7.63 6.27
CA GLU A 100 12.75 7.39 4.98
C GLU A 100 13.50 6.20 4.38
N PRO A 101 12.82 5.12 3.96
CA PRO A 101 13.51 4.05 3.28
C PRO A 101 14.21 4.69 2.09
N ARG A 102 15.54 4.82 2.19
CA ARG A 102 16.36 5.50 1.18
C ARG A 102 16.05 4.81 -0.13
N LYS A 103 15.43 5.54 -1.06
CA LYS A 103 15.17 5.04 -2.40
C LYS A 103 16.51 4.55 -2.95
N MET A 104 16.64 3.23 -3.15
CA MET A 104 17.84 2.65 -3.73
C MET A 104 18.06 3.32 -5.09
N THR A 105 19.29 3.72 -5.39
CA THR A 105 19.63 4.22 -6.73
C THR A 105 19.35 3.14 -7.77
N LYS A 106 19.07 3.54 -9.02
CA LYS A 106 18.77 2.62 -10.13
C LYS A 106 19.87 1.55 -10.28
N GLU A 107 21.12 1.93 -10.10
CA GLU A 107 22.28 1.03 -10.13
C GLU A 107 22.22 -0.03 -9.03
N LYS A 108 21.89 0.35 -7.79
CA LYS A 108 21.76 -0.60 -6.67
C LYS A 108 20.58 -1.55 -6.87
N GLN A 109 19.48 -1.05 -7.46
CA GLN A 109 18.35 -1.90 -7.82
C GLN A 109 18.73 -2.89 -8.91
N TYR A 110 19.44 -2.45 -9.95
CA TYR A 110 19.93 -3.30 -11.03
C TYR A 110 20.83 -4.42 -10.51
N VAL A 111 21.83 -4.09 -9.69
CA VAL A 111 22.74 -5.07 -9.08
C VAL A 111 21.95 -6.09 -8.24
N LYS A 112 20.95 -5.64 -7.48
CA LYS A 112 20.12 -6.53 -6.67
C LYS A 112 19.27 -7.48 -7.51
N ILE A 113 18.66 -6.99 -8.58
CA ILE A 113 17.86 -7.82 -9.50
C ILE A 113 18.78 -8.84 -10.19
N HIS A 114 19.95 -8.41 -10.67
CA HIS A 114 20.90 -9.29 -11.36
C HIS A 114 21.43 -10.41 -10.45
N ALA A 115 21.74 -10.11 -9.19
CA ALA A 115 22.13 -11.13 -8.22
C ALA A 115 21.03 -12.18 -8.03
N LEU A 116 19.78 -11.74 -7.85
CA LEU A 116 18.64 -12.64 -7.65
C LEU A 116 18.37 -13.53 -8.87
N VAL A 117 18.49 -12.99 -10.09
CA VAL A 117 18.34 -13.79 -11.32
C VAL A 117 19.46 -14.83 -11.46
N ASN A 118 20.68 -14.48 -11.05
CA ASN A 118 21.81 -15.41 -11.12
C ASN A 118 21.68 -16.56 -10.11
N ASP A 119 21.15 -16.28 -8.92
CA ASP A 119 20.93 -17.25 -7.85
C ASP A 119 19.83 -18.28 -8.16
N GLN A 120 19.02 -18.07 -9.22
CA GLN A 120 17.99 -19.03 -9.64
C GLN A 120 18.59 -20.37 -10.10
N SER A 121 17.91 -21.47 -9.77
CA SER A 121 18.31 -22.81 -10.19
C SER A 121 18.15 -22.99 -11.71
N LYS A 122 18.78 -24.03 -12.25
CA LYS A 122 18.67 -24.32 -13.69
C LYS A 122 17.23 -24.63 -14.08
N GLU A 123 16.49 -25.37 -13.24
CA GLU A 123 15.09 -25.69 -13.50
C GLU A 123 14.19 -24.45 -13.50
N GLU A 124 14.47 -23.48 -12.62
CA GLU A 124 13.74 -22.21 -12.57
C GLU A 124 14.00 -21.34 -13.80
N LYS A 125 15.26 -21.28 -14.26
CA LYS A 125 15.64 -20.57 -15.49
C LYS A 125 15.01 -21.23 -16.73
N ASP A 126 15.00 -22.55 -16.78
CA ASP A 126 14.37 -23.31 -17.88
C ASP A 126 12.84 -23.11 -17.91
N LEU A 127 12.20 -23.03 -16.74
CA LEU A 127 10.77 -22.72 -16.63
C LEU A 127 10.45 -21.32 -17.13
N LEU A 128 11.24 -20.31 -16.74
CA LEU A 128 11.07 -18.93 -17.19
C LEU A 128 11.20 -18.83 -18.72
N HIS A 129 12.21 -19.49 -19.28
CA HIS A 129 12.41 -19.55 -20.73
C HIS A 129 11.23 -20.23 -21.45
N LEU A 130 10.67 -21.30 -20.89
CA LEU A 130 9.48 -21.96 -21.43
C LEU A 130 8.23 -21.06 -21.39
N MET A 131 8.08 -20.25 -20.33
CA MET A 131 6.98 -19.28 -20.22
C MET A 131 7.12 -18.16 -21.25
N GLU A 132 8.33 -17.64 -21.45
CA GLU A 132 8.64 -16.62 -22.45
C GLU A 132 8.35 -17.12 -23.87
N GLN A 133 8.76 -18.35 -24.21
CA GLN A 133 8.48 -18.97 -25.52
C GLN A 133 6.98 -19.15 -25.79
N LYS A 134 6.19 -19.37 -24.75
CA LYS A 134 4.74 -19.54 -24.87
C LYS A 134 3.96 -18.22 -24.80
N GLY A 135 4.65 -17.09 -24.63
CA GLY A 135 4.05 -15.75 -24.61
C GLY A 135 3.22 -15.46 -23.36
N PHE A 136 3.58 -16.05 -22.21
CA PHE A 136 2.98 -15.72 -20.91
C PHE A 136 3.58 -14.44 -20.30
#